data_AF-A0A2D4SPD5-F1
#
_entry.id   AF-A0A2D4SPD5-F1
#
_cell.length_a   1.000
_cell.length_b   1.000
_cell.length_c   1.000
_cell.angle_alpha   90.00
_cell.angle_beta   90.00
_cell.angle_gamma   90.00
#
_symmetry.space_group_name_H-M   'P 1'
#
loop_
_entity.id
_entity.type
_entity.pdbx_description
1 polymer ?
#
loop_
_entity_poly.entity_id
_entity_poly.type
_entity_poly.pdbx_seq_one_letter_code
_entity_poly.pdbx_strand_id
1 'polypeptide(L)'
;MVLVQAPHICTNAKNINTKRFSMIYTIIDIRVQESNELVLLFLIASYTYYECSRSIMSNDSFDYLVSRLRNEWNEITHTHKHLIKEENLMTDSGYNIAFPPDIIQEAKDLIKEFPQ
;
A
#
# COMPACT_ATOMS: atom_id res chain seq x y z
N MET A 1 5.36 40.63 9.37
CA MET A 1 5.72 39.25 9.75
C MET A 1 4.45 38.52 10.14
N VAL A 2 3.77 37.90 9.17
CA VAL A 2 2.97 36.68 9.33
C VAL A 2 2.95 36.04 7.93
N LEU A 3 3.65 34.92 7.77
CA LEU A 3 3.53 34.04 6.62
C LEU A 3 2.27 33.20 6.85
N VAL A 4 1.27 33.30 5.97
CA VAL A 4 0.19 32.32 5.90
C VAL A 4 0.44 31.52 4.63
N GLN A 5 0.78 30.24 4.82
CA GLN A 5 1.10 29.28 3.78
C GLN A 5 -0.05 29.11 2.79
N ALA A 6 0.32 28.99 1.52
CA ALA A 6 -0.56 28.65 0.43
C ALA A 6 -1.18 27.24 0.62
N PRO A 7 -2.43 27.02 0.15
CA PRO A 7 -3.00 25.68 0.13
C PRO A 7 -2.28 24.83 -0.91
N HIS A 8 -1.62 23.75 -0.47
CA HIS A 8 -1.20 22.69 -1.37
C HIS A 8 -2.43 21.94 -1.84
N ILE A 9 -2.91 22.35 -3.00
CA ILE A 9 -3.82 21.58 -3.85
C ILE A 9 -3.03 20.34 -4.29
N CYS A 10 -3.29 19.19 -3.65
CA CYS A 10 -2.85 17.90 -4.18
C CYS A 10 -3.94 17.35 -5.11
N THR A 11 -3.82 17.79 -6.37
CA THR A 11 -4.14 17.11 -7.63
C THR A 11 -5.12 15.93 -7.61
N ASN A 12 -6.29 16.23 -8.19
CA ASN A 12 -7.14 15.30 -8.91
C ASN A 12 -6.39 14.70 -10.13
N ALA A 13 -6.08 13.41 -10.05
CA ALA A 13 -5.84 12.53 -11.19
C ALA A 13 -6.13 11.11 -10.68
N LYS A 14 -7.12 10.39 -11.22
CA LYS A 14 -6.89 9.39 -12.26
C LYS A 14 -8.22 9.05 -12.92
N ASN A 15 -8.54 9.72 -14.02
CA ASN A 15 -9.47 9.16 -15.01
C ASN A 15 -8.62 8.61 -16.16
N ILE A 16 -8.18 7.36 -16.02
CA ILE A 16 -7.55 6.58 -17.09
C ILE A 16 -8.31 5.26 -17.20
N ASN A 17 -9.36 5.30 -18.01
CA ASN A 17 -10.05 4.12 -18.48
C ASN A 17 -9.16 3.45 -19.54
N THR A 18 -8.26 2.57 -19.10
CA THR A 18 -7.37 1.79 -19.97
C THR A 18 -7.24 0.39 -19.44
N LYS A 19 -7.85 -0.58 -20.16
CA LYS A 19 -7.69 -2.04 -20.07
C LYS A 19 -7.56 -2.60 -18.66
N ARG A 20 -8.62 -3.27 -18.19
CA ARG A 20 -8.70 -4.12 -16.99
C ARG A 20 -7.40 -4.89 -16.76
N PHE A 21 -6.45 -4.24 -16.09
CA PHE A 21 -5.15 -4.78 -15.77
C PHE A 21 -5.40 -5.68 -14.57
N SER A 22 -5.03 -6.95 -14.67
CA SER A 22 -5.27 -7.91 -13.60
C SER A 22 -4.44 -7.61 -12.34
N MET A 23 -3.58 -6.59 -12.37
CA MET A 23 -2.80 -6.12 -11.23
C MET A 23 -3.00 -4.62 -11.09
N ILE A 24 -3.38 -4.18 -9.89
CA ILE A 24 -3.73 -2.80 -9.56
C ILE A 24 -2.47 -1.96 -9.33
N TYR A 25 -1.44 -2.54 -8.73
CA TYR A 25 -0.18 -1.85 -8.42
C TYR A 25 1.01 -2.53 -9.10
N THR A 26 1.83 -1.72 -9.76
CA THR A 26 3.10 -2.12 -10.37
C THR A 26 4.28 -1.50 -9.63
N ILE A 27 5.50 -1.94 -9.97
CA ILE A 27 6.74 -1.32 -9.49
C ILE A 27 6.78 0.19 -9.75
N ILE A 28 6.26 0.66 -10.90
CA ILE A 28 6.26 2.08 -11.25
C ILE A 28 5.37 2.85 -10.27
N ASP A 29 4.19 2.31 -9.95
CA ASP A 29 3.28 2.89 -8.96
C ASP A 29 3.96 2.97 -7.60
N ILE A 30 4.54 1.85 -7.13
CA ILE A 30 5.22 1.79 -5.82
C ILE A 30 6.40 2.77 -5.76
N ARG A 31 7.12 2.99 -6.86
CA ARG A 31 8.29 3.89 -6.91
C ARG A 31 7.93 5.35 -6.68
N VAL A 32 6.74 5.77 -7.10
CA VAL A 32 6.30 7.18 -6.95
C VAL A 32 5.50 7.42 -5.67
N GLN A 33 5.17 6.36 -4.91
CA GLN A 33 4.49 6.50 -3.63
C GLN A 33 5.40 7.05 -2.54
N GLU A 34 4.78 7.86 -1.68
CA GLU A 34 5.35 8.38 -0.44
C GLU A 34 5.60 7.24 0.56
N SER A 35 6.67 7.33 1.36
CA SER A 35 7.12 6.27 2.27
C SER A 35 6.03 5.82 3.25
N ASN A 36 5.21 6.75 3.74
CA ASN A 36 4.11 6.43 4.66
C ASN A 36 2.99 5.61 3.99
N GLU A 37 2.75 5.80 2.69
CA GLU A 37 1.73 5.04 1.95
C GLU A 37 2.16 3.58 1.73
N LEU A 38 3.46 3.28 1.74
CA LEU A 38 3.98 1.93 1.62
C LEU A 38 3.51 1.01 2.76
N VAL A 39 3.33 1.56 3.97
CA VAL A 39 2.79 0.80 5.11
C VAL A 39 1.36 0.36 4.83
N LEU A 40 0.51 1.30 4.39
CA LEU A 40 -0.87 1.02 4.05
C LEU A 40 -0.94 0.00 2.90
N LEU A 41 -0.14 0.21 1.86
CA LEU A 41 -0.10 -0.67 0.70
C LEU A 41 0.34 -2.10 1.07
N PHE A 42 1.34 -2.25 1.94
CA PHE A 42 1.78 -3.56 2.43
C PHE A 42 0.67 -4.29 3.20
N LEU A 43 -0.05 -3.57 4.07
CA LEU A 43 -1.15 -4.14 4.85
C LEU A 43 -2.31 -4.58 3.95
N ILE A 44 -2.73 -3.72 3.01
CA ILE A 44 -3.80 -4.04 2.06
C ILE A 44 -3.37 -5.24 1.21
N ALA A 45 -2.18 -5.21 0.61
CA ALA A 45 -1.69 -6.29 -0.24
C ALA A 45 -1.64 -7.64 0.50
N SER A 46 -1.14 -7.63 1.74
CA SER A 46 -1.10 -8.82 2.59
C SER A 46 -2.51 -9.34 2.91
N TYR A 47 -3.43 -8.47 3.33
CA TYR A 47 -4.81 -8.85 3.63
C TYR A 47 -5.51 -9.41 2.40
N THR A 48 -5.41 -8.75 1.25
CA THR A 48 -6.06 -9.23 0.02
C THR A 48 -5.52 -10.60 -0.39
N TYR A 49 -4.21 -10.82 -0.25
CA TYR A 49 -3.57 -12.06 -0.63
C TYR A 49 -4.01 -13.23 0.28
N TYR A 50 -3.90 -13.07 1.60
CA TYR A 50 -4.15 -14.14 2.55
C TYR A 50 -5.64 -14.34 2.87
N GLU A 51 -6.40 -13.27 3.07
CA GLU A 51 -7.78 -13.34 3.54
C GLU A 51 -8.81 -13.35 2.41
N CYS A 52 -8.48 -12.74 1.27
CA CYS A 52 -9.40 -12.63 0.13
C CYS A 52 -9.03 -13.54 -1.06
N SER A 53 -7.91 -14.27 -0.99
CA SER A 53 -7.38 -15.06 -2.12
C SER A 53 -7.26 -14.24 -3.41
N ARG A 54 -6.91 -12.95 -3.28
CA ARG A 54 -6.77 -12.01 -4.41
C ARG A 54 -5.47 -11.23 -4.27
N SER A 55 -4.62 -11.27 -5.28
CA SER A 55 -3.46 -10.40 -5.32
C SER A 55 -3.77 -9.11 -6.07
N ILE A 56 -3.35 -7.97 -5.51
CA ILE A 56 -3.46 -6.66 -6.16
C ILE A 56 -2.18 -6.25 -6.90
N MET A 57 -1.10 -7.05 -6.80
CA MET A 57 0.18 -6.81 -7.45
C MET A 57 0.91 -8.13 -7.76
N SER A 58 1.97 -8.08 -8.59
CA SER A 58 2.84 -9.23 -8.82
C SER A 58 3.74 -9.52 -7.62
N ASN A 59 4.32 -10.73 -7.56
CA ASN A 59 5.36 -11.06 -6.57
C ASN A 59 6.52 -10.06 -6.63
N ASP A 60 7.05 -9.78 -7.82
CA ASP A 60 8.14 -8.81 -8.01
C ASP A 60 7.79 -7.39 -7.50
N SER A 61 6.52 -6.98 -7.65
CA SER A 61 6.05 -5.69 -7.14
C SER A 61 5.97 -5.70 -5.62
N PHE A 62 5.50 -6.81 -5.03
CA PHE A 62 5.46 -6.98 -3.58
C PHE A 62 6.87 -7.01 -2.97
N ASP A 63 7.79 -7.78 -3.55
CA ASP A 63 9.20 -7.82 -3.12
C ASP A 63 9.85 -6.43 -3.18
N TYR A 64 9.55 -5.66 -4.24
CA TYR A 64 10.01 -4.28 -4.36
C TYR A 64 9.42 -3.38 -3.27
N LEU A 65 8.13 -3.50 -2.98
CA LEU A 65 7.46 -2.79 -1.89
C LEU A 65 8.12 -3.08 -0.54
N VAL A 66 8.35 -4.37 -0.20
CA VAL A 66 8.98 -4.74 1.07
C VAL A 66 10.42 -4.22 1.13
N SER A 67 11.16 -4.27 0.02
CA SER A 67 12.52 -3.71 -0.06
C SER A 67 12.56 -2.21 0.24
N ARG A 68 11.67 -1.41 -0.38
CA ARG A 68 11.55 0.02 -0.06
C ARG A 68 11.16 0.25 1.39
N LEU A 69 10.15 -0.49 1.87
CA LEU A 69 9.63 -0.36 3.23
C LEU A 69 10.71 -0.64 4.28
N ARG A 70 11.59 -1.63 4.05
CA ARG A 70 12.76 -1.92 4.90
C ARG A 70 13.78 -0.78 4.89
N ASN A 71 14.13 -0.29 3.71
CA ASN A 71 15.14 0.77 3.56
C ASN A 71 14.71 2.09 4.20
N GLU A 72 13.42 2.40 4.13
CA GLU A 72 12.83 3.65 4.62
C GLU A 72 12.20 3.49 6.02
N TRP A 73 12.34 2.30 6.64
CA TRP A 73 11.59 1.93 7.85
C TRP A 73 11.75 2.95 8.97
N ASN A 74 12.96 3.45 9.21
CA ASN A 74 13.23 4.37 10.31
C ASN A 74 12.63 5.78 10.11
N GLU A 75 12.30 6.15 8.88
CA GLU A 75 11.77 7.47 8.51
C GLU A 75 10.23 7.49 8.52
N ILE A 76 9.61 6.32 8.38
CA ILE A 76 8.16 6.15 8.33
C ILE A 76 7.52 6.40 9.69
N THR A 77 6.44 7.19 9.70
CA THR A 77 5.67 7.59 10.90
C THR A 77 4.19 7.18 10.84
N HIS A 78 3.81 6.35 9.86
CA HIS A 78 2.43 5.91 9.65
C HIS A 78 1.79 5.24 10.88
N THR A 79 0.53 5.57 11.17
CA THR A 79 -0.22 5.09 12.36
C THR A 79 -0.23 3.57 12.50
N HIS A 80 -0.38 2.84 11.39
CA HIS A 80 -0.43 1.37 11.38
C HIS A 80 0.93 0.68 11.29
N LYS A 81 2.05 1.42 11.30
CA LYS A 81 3.40 0.85 11.21
C LYS A 81 3.66 -0.21 12.27
N HIS A 82 3.12 0.01 13.48
CA HIS A 82 3.27 -0.90 14.62
C HIS A 82 2.65 -2.29 14.43
N LEU A 83 1.79 -2.49 13.42
CA LEU A 83 1.20 -3.79 13.08
C LEU A 83 2.17 -4.69 12.31
N ILE A 84 3.14 -4.08 11.62
CA ILE A 84 4.13 -4.78 10.82
C ILE A 84 5.36 -4.99 11.70
N LYS A 85 5.71 -6.24 11.92
CA LYS A 85 6.91 -6.63 12.66
C LYS A 85 8.09 -6.78 11.71
N GLU A 86 9.30 -6.70 12.24
CA GLU A 86 10.53 -6.94 11.48
C GLU A 86 10.52 -8.31 10.79
N GLU A 87 10.00 -9.36 11.46
CA GLU A 87 9.84 -10.69 10.88
C GLU A 87 9.02 -10.69 9.60
N ASN A 88 7.95 -9.87 9.52
CA ASN A 88 7.12 -9.76 8.33
C ASN A 88 7.92 -9.26 7.14
N LEU A 89 8.80 -8.29 7.40
CA LEU A 89 9.67 -7.72 6.38
C LEU A 89 10.81 -8.68 6.05
N MET A 90 11.35 -9.44 6.99
CA MET A 90 12.45 -10.37 6.72
C MET A 90 12.01 -11.62 5.92
N THR A 91 10.75 -12.03 6.06
CA THR A 91 10.19 -13.16 5.32
C THR A 91 9.34 -12.75 4.12
N ASP A 92 9.32 -11.47 3.76
CA ASP A 92 8.46 -10.90 2.71
C ASP A 92 6.99 -11.37 2.84
N SER A 93 6.41 -11.33 4.05
CA SER A 93 5.09 -11.90 4.33
C SER A 93 4.32 -11.20 5.45
N GLY A 94 3.04 -10.90 5.20
CA GLY A 94 2.08 -10.40 6.18
C GLY A 94 1.13 -11.46 6.76
N TYR A 95 1.45 -12.76 6.68
CA TYR A 95 0.54 -13.86 7.05
C TYR A 95 0.01 -13.82 8.50
N ASN A 96 0.82 -13.33 9.45
CA ASN A 96 0.49 -13.33 10.88
C ASN A 96 0.02 -11.96 11.41
N ILE A 97 -0.41 -11.06 10.51
CA ILE A 97 -0.85 -9.71 10.88
C ILE A 97 -2.33 -9.74 11.25
N ALA A 98 -2.67 -9.15 12.40
CA ALA A 98 -4.05 -8.87 12.76
C ALA A 98 -4.45 -7.51 12.16
N PHE A 99 -5.34 -7.54 11.16
CA PHE A 99 -5.74 -6.34 10.42
C PHE A 99 -6.88 -5.59 11.13
N PRO A 100 -6.75 -4.25 11.34
CA PRO A 100 -7.82 -3.45 11.92
C PRO A 100 -8.96 -3.22 10.91
N PRO A 101 -10.18 -2.87 11.38
CA PRO A 101 -11.37 -2.78 10.52
C PRO A 101 -11.27 -1.77 9.37
N ASP A 102 -10.53 -0.69 9.54
CA ASP A 102 -10.31 0.34 8.53
C ASP A 102 -9.45 -0.16 7.36
N ILE A 103 -8.36 -0.90 7.65
CA ILE A 103 -7.56 -1.57 6.62
C ILE A 103 -8.39 -2.61 5.86
N ILE A 104 -9.21 -3.38 6.59
CA ILE A 104 -10.10 -4.38 5.99
C ILE A 104 -11.11 -3.71 5.06
N GLN A 105 -11.67 -2.58 5.48
CA GLN A 105 -12.65 -1.84 4.69
C GLN A 105 -12.02 -1.28 3.41
N GLU A 106 -10.86 -0.63 3.51
CA GLU A 106 -10.11 -0.09 2.38
C GLU A 106 -9.77 -1.20 1.36
N ALA A 107 -9.28 -2.34 1.83
CA ALA A 107 -8.95 -3.46 0.97
C ALA A 107 -10.19 -4.02 0.23
N LYS A 108 -11.33 -4.10 0.92
CA LYS A 108 -12.59 -4.56 0.32
C LYS A 108 -13.10 -3.58 -0.73
N ASP A 109 -12.98 -2.28 -0.49
CA ASP A 109 -13.42 -1.26 -1.42
C ASP A 109 -12.54 -1.25 -2.67
N LEU A 110 -11.21 -1.35 -2.50
CA LEU A 110 -10.28 -1.56 -3.61
C LEU A 110 -10.65 -2.78 -4.47
N ILE A 111 -10.95 -3.92 -3.84
CA ILE A 111 -11.36 -5.13 -4.56
C ILE A 111 -12.67 -4.94 -5.34
N LYS A 112 -13.61 -4.15 -4.83
CA LYS A 112 -14.89 -3.87 -5.51
C LYS A 112 -14.70 -2.96 -6.71
N GLU A 113 -13.80 -1.97 -6.61
CA GLU A 113 -13.51 -1.04 -7.71
C GLU A 113 -12.78 -1.72 -8.87
N PHE A 114 -11.94 -2.71 -8.56
CA PHE A 114 -11.16 -3.47 -9.55
C PHE A 114 -11.54 -4.96 -9.55
N PRO A 115 -12.75 -5.31 -10.01
CA PRO A 115 -13.15 -6.71 -10.10
C PRO A 115 -12.30 -7.42 -11.16
N GLN A 116 -11.62 -8.47 -10.76
CA GLN A 116 -10.88 -9.38 -11.66
C GLN A 116 -11.85 -10.15 -12.56
#